data_AF-A0A5S5AZH9-F1
#
_entry.id   AF-A0A5S5AZH9-F1
#
_cell.length_a   1.000
_cell.length_b   1.000
_cell.length_c   1.000
_cell.angle_alpha   90.00
_cell.angle_beta   90.00
_cell.angle_gamma   90.00
#
_symmetry.space_group_name_H-M   'P 1'
#
loop_
_entity.id
_entity.type
_entity.pdbx_description
1 polymer ?
#
loop_
_entity_poly.entity_id
_entity_poly.type
_entity_poly.pdbx_seq_one_letter_code
_entity_poly.pdbx_strand_id
1 'polypeptide(L)'
;MDRKIAFIKDCMRDCHIIDKETLKEKVIDVINKNNDYISQLEDGDTGKIADRQHQIFVKFFVTENKLLIDQVQEQVYVSTL
;
A
#
# COMPACT_ATOMS: atom_id res chain seq x y z
N MET A 1 0.34 -8.27 -12.43
CA MET A 1 0.88 -8.55 -11.08
C MET A 1 0.48 -9.96 -10.67
N ASP A 2 1.43 -10.85 -10.47
CA ASP A 2 1.12 -12.25 -10.07
C ASP A 2 1.16 -12.46 -8.55
N ARG A 3 1.61 -11.44 -7.81
CA ARG A 3 1.73 -11.48 -6.35
C ARG A 3 0.39 -11.18 -5.69
N LYS A 4 0.04 -11.94 -4.65
CA LYS A 4 -1.18 -11.72 -3.85
C LYS A 4 -0.96 -10.62 -2.82
N ILE A 5 -1.92 -9.72 -2.68
CA ILE A 5 -1.88 -8.70 -1.61
C ILE A 5 -2.35 -9.34 -0.30
N ALA A 6 -1.58 -9.18 0.77
CA ALA A 6 -1.95 -9.64 2.11
C ALA A 6 -1.67 -8.54 3.14
N PHE A 7 -2.60 -8.35 4.07
CA PHE A 7 -2.49 -7.32 5.11
C PHE A 7 -1.89 -7.93 6.38
N ILE A 8 -0.77 -7.37 6.85
CA ILE A 8 -0.20 -7.76 8.14
C ILE A 8 -1.13 -7.27 9.27
N LYS A 9 -1.13 -7.98 10.39
CA LYS A 9 -1.89 -7.59 11.58
C LYS A 9 -1.52 -6.15 11.98
N ASP A 10 -2.55 -5.36 12.30
CA ASP A 10 -2.42 -3.98 12.79
C ASP A 10 -1.78 -2.99 11.79
N CYS A 11 -1.65 -3.32 10.50
CA CYS A 11 -1.12 -2.40 9.46
C CYS A 11 -1.94 -1.09 9.28
N MET A 12 -3.16 -1.04 9.82
CA MET A 12 -4.08 0.11 9.79
C MET A 12 -4.42 0.59 11.21
N ARG A 13 -3.54 0.37 12.20
CA ARG A 13 -3.84 0.62 13.62
C ARG A 13 -4.28 2.05 13.90
N ASP A 14 -3.61 3.02 13.29
CA ASP A 14 -3.83 4.45 13.52
C ASP A 14 -4.72 5.09 12.43
N CYS A 15 -5.41 4.27 11.65
CA CYS A 15 -6.40 4.69 10.65
C CYS A 15 -7.80 4.68 11.29
N HIS A 16 -8.41 5.85 11.36
CA HIS A 16 -9.66 6.07 12.11
C HIS A 16 -10.69 6.87 11.32
N ILE A 17 -10.32 7.38 10.15
CA ILE A 17 -11.17 8.31 9.39
C ILE A 17 -11.95 7.56 8.33
N ILE A 18 -11.29 6.64 7.60
CA ILE A 18 -11.93 5.80 6.60
C ILE A 18 -12.23 4.45 7.25
N ASP A 19 -13.38 3.88 6.90
CA ASP A 19 -13.71 2.50 7.26
C ASP A 19 -12.62 1.54 6.76
N LYS A 20 -12.32 0.48 7.54
CA LYS A 20 -11.21 -0.42 7.25
C LYS A 20 -11.38 -1.20 5.95
N GLU A 21 -12.60 -1.59 5.57
CA GLU A 21 -12.83 -2.29 4.32
C GLU A 21 -12.68 -1.34 3.13
N THR A 22 -13.22 -0.13 3.25
CA THR A 22 -12.99 0.94 2.25
C THR A 22 -11.49 1.26 2.12
N LEU A 23 -10.75 1.28 3.23
CA LEU A 23 -9.31 1.54 3.22
C LEU A 23 -8.54 0.41 2.54
N LYS A 24 -8.92 -0.87 2.73
CA LYS A 24 -8.34 -2.00 1.99
C LYS A 24 -8.57 -1.89 0.49
N GLU A 25 -9.78 -1.54 0.06
CA GLU A 25 -10.10 -1.32 -1.35
C GLU A 25 -9.21 -0.24 -1.97
N LYS A 26 -9.03 0.89 -1.26
CA LYS A 26 -8.12 1.95 -1.68
C LYS A 26 -6.67 1.49 -1.76
N VAL A 27 -6.18 0.71 -0.79
CA VAL A 27 -4.83 0.14 -0.84
C VAL A 27 -4.64 -0.75 -2.06
N ILE A 28 -5.61 -1.63 -2.35
CA ILE A 28 -5.56 -2.51 -3.53
C ILE A 28 -5.51 -1.68 -4.81
N ASP A 29 -6.34 -0.64 -4.91
CA ASP A 29 -6.33 0.27 -6.07
C ASP A 29 -4.98 0.98 -6.24
N VAL A 30 -4.39 1.49 -5.15
CA VAL A 30 -3.04 2.10 -5.16
C VAL A 30 -1.98 1.11 -5.66
N ILE A 31 -2.00 -0.12 -5.15
CA ILE A 31 -1.06 -1.17 -5.57
C ILE A 31 -1.22 -1.48 -7.06
N ASN A 32 -2.46 -1.66 -7.54
CA ASN A 32 -2.73 -1.98 -8.93
C ASN A 32 -2.30 -0.87 -9.90
N LYS A 33 -2.52 0.41 -9.54
CA LYS A 33 -2.09 1.56 -10.35
C LYS A 33 -0.57 1.68 -10.46
N ASN A 34 0.17 1.16 -9.49
CA ASN A 34 1.63 1.25 -9.43
C ASN A 34 2.30 -0.09 -9.81
N ASN A 35 1.62 -0.93 -10.59
CA ASN A 35 2.13 -2.25 -10.98
C ASN A 35 3.51 -2.18 -11.67
N ASP A 36 3.80 -1.13 -12.44
CA ASP A 36 5.09 -0.97 -13.13
C ASP A 36 6.24 -0.67 -12.17
N TYR A 37 5.97 0.06 -11.08
CA TYR A 37 6.94 0.25 -10.00
C TYR A 37 7.15 -1.06 -9.22
N ILE A 38 6.05 -1.74 -8.90
CA ILE A 38 6.07 -2.97 -8.09
C ILE A 38 6.73 -4.14 -8.83
N SER A 39 6.60 -4.22 -10.16
CA SER A 39 7.19 -5.28 -10.98
C SER A 39 8.72 -5.22 -11.00
N GLN A 40 9.31 -4.07 -10.70
CA GLN A 40 10.76 -3.87 -10.61
C GLN A 40 11.34 -4.29 -9.26
N LEU A 41 10.49 -4.57 -8.26
CA LEU A 41 10.91 -4.99 -6.92
C LEU A 41 11.09 -6.51 -6.85
N GLU A 42 12.19 -6.92 -6.23
CA GLU A 42 12.60 -8.30 -6.01
C GLU A 42 12.14 -8.85 -4.65
N ASP A 43 12.30 -10.16 -4.45
CA ASP A 43 12.01 -10.79 -3.16
C ASP A 43 12.90 -10.20 -2.05
N GLY A 44 12.29 -9.81 -0.94
CA GLY A 44 12.97 -9.14 0.18
C GLY A 44 12.95 -7.61 0.12
N ASP A 45 12.53 -7.01 -1.00
CA ASP A 45 12.45 -5.56 -1.12
C ASP A 45 11.33 -4.95 -0.26
N THR A 46 11.50 -3.66 0.05
CA THR A 46 10.46 -2.83 0.67
C THR A 46 9.97 -1.78 -0.31
N GLY A 47 8.67 -1.80 -0.61
CA GLY A 47 8.01 -0.80 -1.42
C GLY A 47 7.29 0.26 -0.58
N LYS A 48 7.23 1.48 -1.10
CA LYS A 48 6.52 2.62 -0.48
C LYS A 48 5.81 3.43 -1.56
N ILE A 49 4.53 3.71 -1.36
CA ILE A 49 3.73 4.51 -2.29
C ILE A 49 2.95 5.55 -1.48
N ALA A 50 3.08 6.81 -1.86
CA ALA A 50 2.20 7.88 -1.40
C ALA A 50 1.23 8.21 -2.54
N ASP A 51 -0.06 8.00 -2.32
CA ASP A 51 -1.10 8.23 -3.31
C ASP A 51 -1.89 9.51 -3.00
N ARG A 52 -1.82 10.46 -3.92
CA ARG A 52 -2.49 11.76 -3.77
C ARG A 52 -4.00 11.68 -3.94
N GLN A 53 -4.51 10.76 -4.76
CA GLN A 53 -5.94 10.64 -5.05
C GLN A 53 -6.72 10.16 -3.82
N HIS A 54 -6.21 9.10 -3.18
CA HIS A 54 -6.79 8.50 -1.99
C HIS A 54 -6.29 9.14 -0.69
N GLN A 55 -5.25 9.97 -0.78
CA GLN A 55 -4.55 10.59 0.37
C GLN A 55 -4.06 9.55 1.36
N ILE A 56 -3.49 8.45 0.86
CA ILE A 56 -2.94 7.39 1.70
C ILE A 56 -1.47 7.16 1.40
N PHE A 57 -0.75 6.72 2.41
CA PHE A 57 0.58 6.14 2.27
C PHE A 57 0.52 4.65 2.54
N VAL A 58 1.19 3.85 1.71
CA VAL A 58 1.27 2.40 1.82
C VAL A 58 2.73 1.99 1.83
N LYS A 59 3.13 1.24 2.85
CA LYS A 59 4.41 0.54 2.92
C LYS A 59 4.15 -0.96 2.90
N PHE A 60 4.94 -1.70 2.12
CA PHE A 60 4.80 -3.14 1.98
C PHE A 60 6.15 -3.83 1.78
N PHE A 61 6.20 -5.11 2.14
CA PHE A 61 7.32 -6.00 1.83
C PHE A 61 6.98 -6.89 0.65
N VAL A 62 7.93 -7.07 -0.25
CA VAL A 62 7.78 -7.95 -1.40
C VAL A 62 8.30 -9.33 -1.01
N THR A 63 7.48 -10.34 -1.24
CA THR A 63 7.91 -11.74 -1.26
C THR A 63 7.70 -12.33 -2.64
N GLU A 64 8.26 -13.50 -2.89
CA GLU A 64 8.15 -14.25 -4.15
C GLU A 64 6.70 -14.29 -4.67
N ASN A 65 5.73 -14.50 -3.78
CA ASN A 65 4.32 -14.66 -4.13
C ASN A 65 3.36 -13.63 -3.52
N LYS A 66 3.83 -12.70 -2.69
CA LYS A 66 2.96 -11.76 -1.97
C LYS A 66 3.52 -10.35 -1.89
N LEU A 67 2.61 -9.40 -1.71
CA LEU A 67 2.89 -8.08 -1.19
C LEU A 67 2.30 -8.03 0.21
N LEU A 68 3.15 -7.94 1.22
CA LEU A 68 2.74 -7.87 2.62
C LEU A 68 2.60 -6.42 3.02
N ILE A 69 1.36 -5.93 3.13
CA ILE A 69 1.07 -4.56 3.56
C ILE A 69 1.41 -4.43 5.04
N ASP A 70 2.46 -3.67 5.32
CA ASP A 70 3.06 -3.45 6.64
C ASP A 70 2.43 -2.25 7.34
N GLN A 71 2.25 -1.16 6.61
CA GLN A 71 1.73 0.08 7.17
C GLN A 71 0.88 0.82 6.15
N VAL A 72 -0.25 1.34 6.63
CA VAL A 72 -1.14 2.25 5.92
C VAL A 72 -1.30 3.50 6.78
N GLN A 73 -1.23 4.68 6.16
CA GLN A 73 -1.55 5.96 6.80
C GLN A 73 -2.60 6.69 5.95
N GLU A 74 -3.49 7.42 6.60
CA GLU A 74 -4.52 8.26 5.97
C GLU A 74 -4.13 9.74 6.04
N GLN A 75 -4.81 10.59 5.27
CA GLN A 75 -4.60 12.05 5.22
C GLN A 75 -3.16 12.47 4.86
N VAL A 76 -2.53 11.70 3.97
CA VAL A 76 -1.19 12.02 3.50
C VAL A 76 -1.28 13.10 2.42
N TYR A 77 -0.70 14.27 2.71
CA TYR A 77 -0.60 15.38 1.76
C TYR A 77 0.75 15.32 1.05
N VAL A 78 0.72 15.03 -0.25
CA VAL A 78 1.91 15.07 -1.12
C VAL A 78 2.03 16.47 -1.71
N SER A 79 2.98 17.26 -1.23
CA SER A 79 3.29 18.59 -1.78
C SER A 79 4.11 18.46 -3.07
N THR A 80 3.65 19.11 -4.14
CA THR A 80 4.48 19.39 -5.33
C THR A 80 5.34 20.61 -5.05
N LEU A 81 6.67 20.43 -5.04
CA LEU A 81 7.63 21.54 -5.18
C LEU A 81 7.70 21.99 -6.64
#